data_AF-A0A8W8JUC9-F1
#
_entry.id   AF-A0A8W8JUC9-F1
#
_cell.length_a   1.000
_cell.length_b   1.000
_cell.length_c   1.000
_cell.angle_alpha   90.00
_cell.angle_beta   90.00
_cell.angle_gamma   90.00
#
_symmetry.space_group_name_H-M   'P 1'
#
loop_
_entity.id
_entity.type
_entity.pdbx_description
1 polymer ?
#
loop_
_entity_poly.entity_id
_entity_poly.type
_entity_poly.pdbx_seq_one_letter_code
_entity_poly.pdbx_strand_id
1 'polypeptide(L)'
;SKKRYVITNGTTCNVTDLNEPFQKSCVSPSAVFMGSTVLGNTDDNMKVDNYRFNITQGPVTIETSFMIAPMKGGDCTVVGMVAYGKDQNGYQFSGTTIYMNFSFEITDKSVFQPPKQCNEPDNTGTLLFEVLGGFSRHGFF
;
A
#
# COMPACT_ATOMS: atom_id res chain seq x y z
N SER A 1 11.12 -16.51 -8.27
CA SER A 1 9.86 -15.75 -8.20
C SER A 1 9.93 -14.77 -7.03
N LYS A 2 9.39 -13.55 -7.18
CA LYS A 2 9.20 -12.61 -6.06
C LYS A 2 7.92 -13.04 -5.34
N LYS A 3 7.93 -13.05 -4.00
CA LYS A 3 6.82 -13.58 -3.20
C LYS A 3 6.31 -12.53 -2.22
N ARG A 4 5.00 -12.52 -1.98
CA ARG A 4 4.33 -11.78 -0.91
C ARG A 4 3.92 -12.79 0.18
N TYR A 5 4.25 -12.49 1.42
CA TYR A 5 3.92 -13.31 2.59
C TYR A 5 2.90 -12.55 3.44
N VAL A 6 1.76 -13.16 3.72
CA VAL A 6 0.74 -12.62 4.62
C VAL A 6 0.60 -13.56 5.80
N ILE A 7 1.00 -13.09 6.99
CA ILE A 7 1.04 -13.90 8.20
C ILE A 7 -0.10 -13.45 9.11
N THR A 8 -1.01 -14.37 9.45
CA THR A 8 -2.14 -14.10 10.35
C THR A 8 -2.03 -14.98 11.60
N ASN A 9 -2.38 -14.39 12.75
CA ASN A 9 -2.36 -15.04 14.07
C ASN A 9 -1.03 -15.74 14.45
N GLY A 10 0.08 -15.34 13.82
CA GLY A 10 1.40 -15.91 14.07
C GLY A 10 1.59 -17.36 13.63
N THR A 11 0.60 -18.00 13.01
CA THR A 11 0.66 -19.42 12.62
C THR A 11 0.37 -19.66 11.15
N THR A 12 -0.55 -18.91 10.55
CA THR A 12 -0.96 -19.10 9.16
C THR A 12 -0.10 -18.21 8.26
N CYS A 13 0.50 -18.79 7.22
CA CYS A 13 1.27 -18.05 6.22
C CYS A 13 0.73 -18.28 4.81
N ASN A 14 0.12 -17.24 4.24
CA ASN A 14 -0.29 -17.24 2.84
C ASN A 14 0.83 -16.69 1.97
N VAL A 15 1.17 -17.42 0.92
CA VAL A 15 2.25 -17.04 0.00
C VAL A 15 1.68 -16.90 -1.40
N THR A 16 1.87 -15.72 -1.97
CA THR A 16 1.43 -15.40 -3.33
C THR A 16 2.60 -14.91 -4.16
N ASP A 17 2.58 -15.22 -5.46
CA ASP A 17 3.54 -14.65 -6.40
C ASP A 17 3.27 -13.15 -6.56
N LEU A 18 4.34 -12.35 -6.46
CA LEU A 18 4.32 -10.91 -6.65
C LEU A 18 4.76 -10.60 -8.08
N ASN A 19 3.78 -10.36 -8.94
CA ASN A 19 3.99 -10.10 -10.37
C ASN A 19 4.07 -8.59 -10.69
N GLU A 20 3.65 -7.74 -9.76
CA GLU A 20 3.64 -6.30 -9.92
C GLU A 20 5.07 -5.72 -9.94
N PRO A 21 5.34 -4.71 -10.79
CA PRO A 21 6.63 -4.04 -10.79
C PRO A 21 6.86 -3.32 -9.46
N PHE A 22 8.11 -3.33 -9.00
CA PHE A 22 8.49 -2.58 -7.81
C PHE A 22 8.42 -1.07 -8.11
N GLN A 23 7.63 -0.34 -7.34
CA GLN A 23 7.53 1.11 -7.47
C GLN A 23 8.72 1.77 -6.77
N LYS A 24 9.65 2.33 -7.55
CA LYS A 24 10.87 2.97 -7.02
C LYS A 24 10.66 4.41 -6.53
N SER A 25 9.67 5.11 -7.08
CA SER A 25 9.37 6.51 -6.77
C SER A 25 8.19 6.61 -5.82
N CYS A 26 8.19 7.58 -4.90
CA CYS A 26 7.03 7.84 -4.05
C CYS A 26 5.82 8.35 -4.87
N VAL A 27 6.07 8.92 -6.06
CA VAL A 27 5.04 9.36 -7.02
C VAL A 27 5.07 8.46 -8.25
N SER A 28 3.93 7.88 -8.60
CA SER A 28 3.81 7.11 -9.85
C SER A 28 4.07 8.00 -11.06
N PRO A 29 4.79 7.54 -12.10
CA PRO A 29 4.96 8.30 -13.35
C PRO A 29 3.62 8.64 -14.04
N SER A 30 2.57 7.84 -13.79
CA SER A 30 1.22 8.07 -14.30
C SER A 30 0.40 9.06 -13.47
N ALA A 31 0.97 9.61 -12.39
CA ALA A 31 0.22 10.44 -11.47
C ALA A 31 0.01 11.87 -11.99
N VAL A 32 -1.21 12.35 -11.77
CA VAL A 32 -1.65 13.71 -12.11
C VAL A 32 -1.54 14.56 -10.85
N PHE A 33 -0.81 15.67 -10.95
CA PHE A 33 -0.75 16.66 -9.88
C PHE A 33 -2.11 17.35 -9.72
N MET A 34 -2.66 17.32 -8.52
CA MET A 34 -3.98 17.85 -8.18
C MET A 34 -3.90 19.21 -7.47
N GLY A 35 -2.71 19.62 -7.02
CA GLY A 35 -2.50 20.85 -6.27
C GLY A 35 -1.74 20.64 -4.96
N SER A 36 -1.27 21.74 -4.38
CA SER A 36 -0.61 21.73 -3.08
C SER A 36 -1.57 22.17 -1.97
N THR A 37 -1.37 21.65 -0.77
CA THR A 37 -2.01 22.15 0.45
C THR A 37 -0.99 22.26 1.58
N VAL A 38 -1.40 22.81 2.71
CA VAL A 38 -0.59 22.93 3.92
C VAL A 38 -1.25 22.11 5.02
N LEU A 39 -0.51 21.19 5.60
CA LEU A 39 -0.89 20.45 6.80
C LEU A 39 -0.34 21.18 8.03
N GLY A 40 -1.10 21.21 9.12
CA GLY A 40 -0.68 21.83 10.37
C GLY A 40 -1.31 23.21 10.62
N ASN A 41 -0.65 24.02 11.44
CA ASN A 41 -1.12 25.35 11.85
C ASN A 41 -0.06 26.42 11.57
N THR A 42 -0.27 27.65 12.08
CA THR A 42 0.63 28.77 11.82
C THR A 42 2.06 28.53 12.32
N ASP A 43 2.23 27.79 13.42
CA ASP A 43 3.51 27.60 14.10
C ASP A 43 4.25 26.33 13.63
N ASP A 44 3.50 25.33 13.17
CA ASP A 44 4.04 24.09 12.59
C ASP A 44 3.23 23.71 11.36
N ASN A 45 3.79 24.00 10.19
CA ASN A 45 3.18 23.70 8.92
C ASN A 45 4.12 22.93 7.98
N MET A 46 3.51 22.06 7.19
CA MET A 46 4.16 21.29 6.16
C MET A 46 3.37 21.44 4.85
N LYS A 47 4.04 21.98 3.82
CA LYS A 47 3.49 21.96 2.46
C LYS A 47 3.52 20.53 1.92
N VAL A 48 2.41 20.09 1.35
CA VAL A 48 2.28 18.80 0.68
C VAL A 48 1.68 18.96 -0.71
N ASP A 49 2.09 18.07 -1.61
CA ASP A 49 1.60 17.99 -2.97
C ASP A 49 0.69 16.78 -3.13
N ASN A 50 -0.47 17.00 -3.75
CA ASN A 50 -1.47 15.95 -3.95
C ASN A 50 -1.34 15.39 -5.36
N TYR A 51 -1.28 14.07 -5.46
CA TYR A 51 -1.16 13.36 -6.73
C TYR A 51 -2.22 12.27 -6.84
N ARG A 52 -2.93 12.21 -7.95
CA ARG A 52 -3.95 11.18 -8.23
C ARG A 52 -3.48 10.25 -9.34
N PHE A 53 -3.68 8.95 -9.16
CA PHE A 53 -3.37 7.93 -10.14
C PHE A 53 -4.23 6.69 -9.91
N ASN A 54 -4.33 5.84 -10.94
CA ASN A 54 -5.04 4.58 -10.83
C ASN A 54 -4.04 3.42 -10.76
N ILE A 55 -4.33 2.47 -9.88
CA ILE A 55 -3.64 1.19 -9.79
C ILE A 55 -4.64 0.12 -10.22
N THR A 56 -4.33 -0.61 -11.28
CA THR A 56 -5.14 -1.76 -11.71
C THR A 56 -4.49 -3.04 -11.20
N GLN A 57 -5.22 -3.82 -10.42
CA GLN A 57 -4.81 -5.15 -9.93
C GLN A 57 -5.87 -6.18 -10.31
N GLY A 58 -5.59 -6.96 -11.37
CA GLY A 58 -6.55 -7.92 -11.91
C GLY A 58 -7.87 -7.24 -12.33
N PRO A 59 -9.04 -7.69 -11.81
CA PRO A 59 -10.33 -7.11 -12.17
C PRO A 59 -10.67 -5.81 -11.42
N VAL A 60 -9.80 -5.35 -10.52
CA VAL A 60 -10.07 -4.18 -9.67
C VAL A 60 -9.24 -2.99 -10.12
N THR A 61 -9.90 -1.86 -10.34
CA THR A 61 -9.24 -0.56 -10.50
C THR A 61 -9.39 0.23 -9.21
N ILE A 62 -8.25 0.66 -8.68
CA ILE A 62 -8.15 1.44 -7.44
C ILE A 62 -7.69 2.84 -7.82
N GLU A 63 -8.58 3.81 -7.65
CA GLU A 63 -8.22 5.22 -7.67
C GLU A 63 -7.49 5.56 -6.38
N THR A 64 -6.28 6.08 -6.51
CA THR A 64 -5.40 6.41 -5.40
C THR A 64 -5.00 7.88 -5.47
N SER A 65 -5.07 8.56 -4.33
CA SER A 65 -4.53 9.90 -4.13
C SER A 65 -3.48 9.87 -3.04
N PHE A 66 -2.28 10.35 -3.35
CA PHE A 66 -1.19 10.51 -2.38
C PHE A 66 -1.04 11.97 -1.98
N MET A 67 -0.71 12.17 -0.71
CA MET A 67 -0.18 13.41 -0.16
C MET A 67 1.33 13.22 0.03
N ILE A 68 2.11 14.03 -0.68
CA ILE A 68 3.56 13.91 -0.74
C ILE A 68 4.20 15.13 -0.09
N ALA A 69 5.08 14.89 0.88
CA ALA A 69 5.98 15.91 1.40
C ALA A 69 7.28 15.91 0.57
N PRO A 70 7.60 17.00 -0.14
CA PRO A 70 8.88 17.10 -0.85
C PRO A 70 10.04 17.17 0.14
N MET A 71 11.15 16.50 -0.15
CA MET A 71 12.37 16.53 0.64
C MET A 71 13.50 17.24 -0.12
N LYS A 72 14.53 17.67 0.63
CA LYS A 72 15.75 18.21 0.03
C LYS A 72 16.42 17.14 -0.83
N GLY A 73 17.00 17.54 -1.97
CA GLY A 73 17.71 16.63 -2.86
C GLY A 73 16.82 15.93 -3.91
N GLY A 74 15.52 16.26 -3.98
CA GLY A 74 14.59 15.66 -4.95
C GLY A 74 13.92 14.38 -4.45
N ASP A 75 14.23 13.96 -3.23
CA ASP A 75 13.52 12.88 -2.54
C ASP A 75 12.12 13.33 -2.09
N CYS A 76 11.32 12.36 -1.67
CA CYS A 76 9.94 12.61 -1.28
C CYS A 76 9.43 11.55 -0.30
N THR A 77 8.52 11.94 0.58
CA THR A 77 7.86 11.04 1.54
C THR A 77 6.36 11.06 1.33
N VAL A 78 5.73 9.88 1.33
CA VAL A 78 4.27 9.75 1.35
C VAL A 78 3.81 9.98 2.79
N VAL A 79 3.01 11.01 3.04
CA VAL A 79 2.49 11.33 4.38
C VAL A 79 1.02 10.95 4.54
N GLY A 80 0.31 10.78 3.43
CA GLY A 80 -1.06 10.33 3.40
C GLY A 80 -1.43 9.66 2.09
N MET A 81 -2.40 8.76 2.16
CA MET A 81 -2.98 8.06 1.02
C MET A 81 -4.48 7.93 1.23
N VAL A 82 -5.25 8.24 0.19
CA VAL A 82 -6.65 7.86 0.08
C VAL A 82 -6.77 6.95 -1.12
N ALA A 83 -7.35 5.77 -0.94
CA ALA A 83 -7.68 4.86 -2.00
C ALA A 83 -9.17 4.60 -2.02
N TYR A 84 -9.72 4.53 -3.23
CA TYR A 84 -11.07 4.13 -3.51
C TYR A 84 -11.03 3.09 -4.63
N GLY A 85 -11.63 1.93 -4.41
CA GLY A 85 -11.72 0.88 -5.42
C GLY A 85 -13.16 0.44 -5.62
N LYS A 86 -13.43 0.01 -6.85
CA LYS A 86 -14.68 -0.64 -7.22
C LYS A 86 -14.36 -1.87 -8.07
N ASP A 87 -14.95 -3.01 -7.72
CA ASP A 87 -14.83 -4.23 -8.52
C ASP A 87 -15.90 -4.30 -9.62
N GLN A 88 -15.79 -5.33 -10.48
CA GLN A 88 -16.72 -5.54 -11.59
C GLN A 88 -18.14 -5.93 -11.14
N ASN A 89 -18.31 -6.39 -9.90
CA ASN A 89 -19.59 -6.79 -9.31
C ASN A 89 -20.27 -5.62 -8.58
N GLY A 90 -19.65 -4.44 -8.56
CA GLY A 90 -20.19 -3.25 -7.95
C GLY A 90 -19.83 -3.07 -6.47
N TYR A 91 -19.03 -3.97 -5.89
CA TYR A 91 -18.49 -3.80 -4.55
C TYR A 91 -17.52 -2.62 -4.53
N GLN A 92 -17.63 -1.80 -3.49
CA GLN A 92 -16.84 -0.58 -3.31
C GLN A 92 -16.09 -0.66 -1.99
N PHE A 93 -14.85 -0.19 -1.99
CA PHE A 93 -14.06 -0.03 -0.79
C PHE A 93 -13.33 1.31 -0.82
N SER A 94 -13.07 1.85 0.36
CA SER A 94 -12.18 2.98 0.54
C SER A 94 -11.24 2.74 1.71
N GLY A 95 -10.04 3.28 1.61
CA GLY A 95 -9.03 3.22 2.65
C GLY A 95 -8.33 4.56 2.76
N THR A 96 -8.14 5.03 3.99
CA THR A 96 -7.28 6.18 4.26
C THR A 96 -6.13 5.71 5.11
N THR A 97 -4.91 5.98 4.67
CA THR A 97 -3.68 5.66 5.40
C THR A 97 -2.95 6.96 5.69
N ILE A 98 -2.52 7.12 6.94
CA ILE A 98 -1.68 8.24 7.38
C ILE A 98 -0.35 7.65 7.84
N TYR A 99 0.74 8.19 7.33
CA TYR A 99 2.09 7.74 7.68
C TYR A 99 2.70 8.73 8.66
N MET A 100 3.08 8.24 9.84
CA MET A 100 3.67 9.04 10.93
C MET A 100 4.89 8.32 11.51
N ASN A 101 5.75 9.04 12.23
CA ASN A 101 6.92 8.49 12.93
C ASN A 101 7.88 7.71 12.01
N PHE A 102 8.13 8.23 10.80
CA PHE A 102 9.02 7.60 9.83
C PHE A 102 10.50 7.69 10.26
N SER A 103 11.25 6.61 9.95
CA SER A 103 12.71 6.55 10.01
C SER A 103 13.23 6.22 8.61
N PHE A 104 14.31 6.89 8.20
CA PHE A 104 14.98 6.60 6.92
C PHE A 104 15.90 5.37 7.00
N GLU A 105 16.13 4.86 8.21
CA GLU A 105 16.97 3.69 8.44
C GLU A 105 16.13 2.51 8.94
N ILE A 106 16.41 1.33 8.36
CA ILE A 106 15.90 0.05 8.84
C ILE A 106 17.00 -0.57 9.70
N THR A 107 16.85 -0.44 11.02
CA THR A 107 17.85 -0.88 12.00
C THR A 107 17.91 -2.40 12.15
N ASP A 108 16.77 -3.07 12.09
CA ASP A 108 16.67 -4.54 12.13
C ASP A 108 16.26 -5.09 10.77
N LYS A 109 17.20 -5.76 10.08
CA LYS A 109 16.93 -6.40 8.77
C LYS A 109 16.23 -7.74 8.89
N SER A 110 16.15 -8.33 10.09
CA SER A 110 15.49 -9.62 10.31
C SER A 110 13.98 -9.56 10.04
N VAL A 111 13.38 -8.37 10.11
CA VAL A 111 11.96 -8.12 9.77
C VAL A 111 11.57 -8.53 8.35
N PHE A 112 12.54 -8.67 7.44
CA PHE A 112 12.31 -9.14 6.06
C PHE A 112 12.49 -10.66 5.90
N GLN A 113 12.94 -11.38 6.92
CA GLN A 113 13.05 -12.82 6.89
C GLN A 113 11.69 -13.44 7.22
N PRO A 114 11.08 -14.22 6.31
CA PRO A 114 9.82 -14.89 6.62
C PRO A 114 10.00 -15.85 7.80
N PRO A 115 9.00 -15.97 8.70
CA PRO A 115 9.04 -16.94 9.78
C PRO A 115 9.05 -18.37 9.23
N LYS A 116 9.61 -19.31 9.99
CA LYS A 116 9.81 -20.72 9.57
C LYS A 116 8.54 -21.41 9.07
N GLN A 117 7.38 -21.06 9.63
CA GLN A 117 6.07 -21.59 9.21
C GLN A 117 5.70 -21.28 7.75
N CYS A 118 6.36 -20.29 7.11
CA CYS A 118 6.14 -19.98 5.70
C CYS A 118 6.86 -20.93 4.73
N ASN A 119 7.58 -21.94 5.24
CA ASN A 119 8.20 -22.98 4.40
C ASN A 119 7.18 -23.99 3.84
N GLU A 120 6.00 -24.10 4.46
CA GLU A 120 4.85 -24.88 3.99
C GLU A 120 3.61 -23.99 3.89
N PRO A 121 3.51 -23.15 2.85
CA PRO A 121 2.49 -22.11 2.80
C PRO A 121 1.09 -22.64 2.45
N ASP A 122 0.08 -22.01 3.03
CA ASP A 122 -1.32 -22.19 2.62
C ASP A 122 -1.56 -21.35 1.36
N ASN A 123 -1.63 -22.00 0.20
CA ASN A 123 -1.66 -21.36 -1.12
C ASN A 123 -3.07 -20.83 -1.50
N THR A 124 -3.84 -20.35 -0.54
CA THR A 124 -5.22 -19.88 -0.75
C THR A 124 -5.32 -18.56 -1.51
N GLY A 125 -4.19 -17.89 -1.81
CA GLY A 125 -4.17 -16.73 -2.71
C GLY A 125 -4.69 -15.43 -2.09
N THR A 126 -4.78 -15.34 -0.76
CA THR A 126 -5.38 -14.20 -0.06
C THR A 126 -4.59 -12.92 -0.29
N LEU A 127 -5.28 -11.86 -0.70
CA LEU A 127 -4.70 -10.55 -0.94
C LEU A 127 -4.59 -9.77 0.38
N LEU A 128 -3.59 -8.88 0.49
CA LEU A 128 -3.34 -8.13 1.74
C LEU A 128 -4.55 -7.29 2.17
N PHE A 129 -5.29 -6.73 1.22
CA PHE A 129 -6.52 -5.97 1.52
C PHE A 129 -7.67 -6.85 2.00
N GLU A 130 -7.69 -8.14 1.62
CA GLU A 130 -8.69 -9.10 2.11
C GLU A 130 -8.46 -9.36 3.60
N VAL A 131 -7.19 -9.49 4.02
CA VAL A 131 -6.83 -9.62 5.44
C VAL A 131 -7.09 -8.33 6.24
N LEU A 132 -6.68 -7.17 5.71
CA LEU A 132 -6.83 -5.90 6.43
C LEU A 132 -8.28 -5.39 6.47
N GLY A 133 -9.09 -5.74 5.47
CA GLY A 133 -10.52 -5.38 5.40
C GLY A 133 -11.45 -6.38 6.07
N GLY A 134 -10.95 -7.48 6.64
CA GLY A 134 -11.78 -8.57 7.18
C GLY A 134 -12.64 -9.27 6.12
N PHE A 135 -12.21 -9.21 4.85
CA PHE A 135 -12.93 -9.74 3.71
C PHE A 135 -12.39 -11.13 3.37
N SER A 136 -13.27 -12.12 3.26
CA SER A 136 -12.94 -13.44 2.71
C SER A 136 -13.76 -13.65 1.45
N ARG A 137 -13.12 -13.98 0.32
CA ARG A 137 -13.83 -14.50 -0.85
C ARG A 137 -14.56 -15.78 -0.42
N HIS A 138 -15.85 -15.69 -0.17
CA HIS A 138 -16.68 -16.88 -0.08
C HIS A 138 -16.89 -17.41 -1.50
N GLY A 139 -16.08 -18.42 -1.85
CA GLY A 139 -16.29 -19.44 -2.87
C GLY A 139 -16.87 -19.01 -4.22
N PHE A 140 -16.02 -19.00 -5.25
CA PHE A 140 -16.47 -19.29 -6.61
C PHE A 140 -15.97 -20.70 -6.96
N PHE A 141 -16.90 -21.66 -6.90
CA PHE A 141 -16.87 -22.83 -7.78
C PHE A 141 -17.56 -22.44 -9.10
#